data_AF-A0A366GX72-F1
#
_entry.id   AF-A0A366GX72-F1
#
_cell.length_a   1.000
_cell.length_b   1.000
_cell.length_c   1.000
_cell.angle_alpha   90.00
_cell.angle_beta   90.00
_cell.angle_gamma   90.00
#
_symmetry.space_group_name_H-M   'P 1'
#
loop_
_entity.id
_entity.type
_entity.pdbx_description
1 polymer ?
#
loop_
_entity_poly.entity_id
_entity_poly.type
_entity_poly.pdbx_seq_one_letter_code
_entity_poly.pdbx_strand_id
1 'polypeptide(L)'
;MNLRTFPRTVIAGILLAAPMAHAENIDVLMSQVFPQQQATYIGYESIIREDIPVAATVDRKYLIVDFRFAAGEPPTEQLQASVHKVCMTLLKDRDLIRNLSESGYDMVSVAFDRRSQFDCL
;
A
#
# COMPACT_ATOMS: atom_id res chain seq x y z
N MET A 1 64.18 4.13 -17.40
CA MET A 1 63.35 2.94 -17.63
C MET A 1 63.06 2.32 -16.26
N ASN A 2 61.83 2.47 -15.73
CA ASN A 2 61.34 1.64 -14.62
C ASN A 2 59.81 1.72 -14.59
N LEU A 3 59.21 0.56 -14.84
CA LEU A 3 57.78 0.28 -14.94
C LEU A 3 57.21 0.22 -13.52
N ARG A 4 56.17 1.01 -13.22
CA ARG A 4 55.34 0.81 -12.03
C ARG A 4 53.92 0.45 -12.46
N THR A 5 53.66 -0.85 -12.39
CA THR A 5 52.37 -1.50 -12.54
C THR A 5 51.43 -1.06 -11.41
N PHE A 6 50.29 -0.45 -11.76
CA PHE A 6 49.21 -0.16 -10.83
C PHE A 6 48.14 -1.27 -10.94
N PRO A 7 47.66 -1.83 -9.81
CA PRO A 7 46.62 -2.86 -9.84
C PRO A 7 45.27 -2.23 -10.21
N ARG A 8 44.59 -2.84 -11.18
CA ARG A 8 43.18 -2.56 -11.52
C ARG A 8 42.28 -3.10 -10.41
N THR A 9 41.81 -2.25 -9.52
CA THR A 9 40.71 -2.58 -8.61
C THR A 9 39.40 -2.55 -9.40
N VAL A 10 38.84 -3.73 -9.67
CA VAL A 10 37.49 -3.86 -10.24
C VAL A 10 36.50 -3.72 -9.07
N ILE A 11 35.82 -2.58 -8.98
CA ILE A 11 34.69 -2.41 -8.05
C ILE A 11 33.45 -2.94 -8.76
N ALA A 12 33.03 -4.15 -8.39
CA ALA A 12 31.74 -4.70 -8.76
C ALA A 12 30.67 -4.06 -7.86
N GLY A 13 29.92 -3.10 -8.39
CA GLY A 13 28.75 -2.53 -7.72
C GLY A 13 27.62 -3.55 -7.71
N ILE A 14 27.33 -4.11 -6.53
CA ILE A 14 26.17 -4.98 -6.30
C ILE A 14 24.92 -4.08 -6.39
N LEU A 15 24.14 -4.24 -7.46
CA LEU A 15 22.80 -3.68 -7.56
C LEU A 15 21.94 -4.41 -6.52
N LEU A 16 21.58 -3.71 -5.44
CA LEU A 16 20.53 -4.15 -4.52
C LEU A 16 19.21 -4.16 -5.29
N ALA A 17 18.81 -5.34 -5.78
CA ALA A 17 17.43 -5.57 -6.17
C ALA A 17 16.57 -5.49 -4.91
N ALA A 18 15.86 -4.37 -4.74
CA ALA A 18 14.82 -4.28 -3.73
C ALA A 18 13.75 -5.34 -4.02
N PRO A 19 13.22 -6.05 -3.00
CA PRO A 19 12.17 -7.02 -3.21
C PRO A 19 10.89 -6.30 -3.63
N MET A 20 10.57 -6.36 -4.93
CA MET A 20 9.30 -5.87 -5.51
C MET A 20 8.13 -6.86 -5.33
N ALA A 21 8.26 -7.88 -4.48
CA ALA A 21 7.34 -9.03 -4.48
C ALA A 21 6.07 -8.87 -3.61
N HIS A 22 5.92 -7.78 -2.85
CA HIS A 22 4.79 -7.62 -1.92
C HIS A 22 3.73 -6.59 -2.34
N ALA A 23 4.01 -5.79 -3.37
CA ALA A 23 3.02 -4.88 -3.96
C ALA A 23 2.04 -5.63 -4.89
N GLU A 24 2.49 -6.69 -5.57
CA GLU A 24 1.70 -7.38 -6.60
C GLU A 24 0.42 -8.06 -6.07
N ASN A 25 0.29 -8.34 -4.77
CA ASN A 25 -0.89 -9.00 -4.23
C ASN A 25 -2.06 -8.03 -3.98
N ILE A 26 -1.78 -6.83 -3.44
CA ILE A 26 -2.84 -5.89 -3.09
C ILE A 26 -3.45 -5.23 -4.33
N ASP A 27 -2.63 -4.87 -5.32
CA ASP A 27 -3.12 -4.27 -6.57
C ASP A 27 -4.07 -5.24 -7.30
N VAL A 28 -3.73 -6.53 -7.34
CA VAL A 28 -4.56 -7.57 -7.96
C VAL A 28 -5.87 -7.76 -7.20
N LEU A 29 -5.81 -7.84 -5.86
CA LEU A 29 -7.00 -8.00 -5.02
C LEU A 29 -7.93 -6.79 -5.18
N MET A 30 -7.40 -5.57 -5.10
CA MET A 30 -8.19 -4.33 -5.11
C MET A 30 -8.78 -4.02 -6.48
N SER A 31 -8.07 -4.35 -7.55
CA SER A 31 -8.57 -4.20 -8.93
C SER A 31 -9.83 -5.03 -9.22
N GLN A 32 -10.11 -6.05 -8.41
CA GLN A 32 -11.25 -6.97 -8.60
C GLN A 32 -12.44 -6.67 -7.69
N VAL A 33 -12.33 -5.70 -6.77
CA VAL A 33 -13.38 -5.41 -5.78
C VAL A 33 -14.66 -4.95 -6.45
N PHE A 34 -14.55 -4.08 -7.46
CA PHE A 34 -15.70 -3.49 -8.15
C PHE A 34 -15.74 -3.92 -9.61
N PRO A 35 -16.93 -4.22 -10.15
CA PRO A 35 -17.10 -4.33 -11.59
C PRO A 35 -16.83 -2.97 -12.25
N GLN A 36 -16.53 -3.00 -13.55
CA GLN A 36 -16.33 -1.78 -14.33
C GLN A 36 -17.52 -0.82 -14.15
N GLN A 37 -17.24 0.48 -14.10
CA GLN A 37 -18.20 1.59 -13.97
C GLN A 37 -18.74 1.89 -12.56
N GLN A 38 -18.44 1.09 -11.53
CA GLN A 38 -18.78 1.46 -10.13
C GLN A 38 -17.70 2.35 -9.52
N ALA A 39 -16.59 1.74 -9.12
CA ALA A 39 -15.41 2.45 -8.65
C ALA A 39 -14.16 1.81 -9.26
N THR A 40 -13.23 2.64 -9.71
CA THR A 40 -11.97 2.21 -10.32
C THR A 40 -10.89 2.27 -9.27
N TYR A 41 -10.18 1.16 -9.10
CA TYR A 41 -8.97 1.13 -8.28
C TYR A 41 -7.88 1.99 -8.89
N ILE A 42 -7.27 2.87 -8.08
CA ILE A 42 -6.19 3.77 -8.51
C ILE A 42 -4.83 3.27 -8.05
N GLY A 43 -4.77 2.71 -6.85
CA GLY A 43 -3.52 2.29 -6.22
C GLY A 43 -3.64 2.33 -4.70
N TYR A 44 -2.49 2.27 -4.04
CA TYR A 44 -2.40 2.42 -2.60
C TYR A 44 -1.23 3.32 -2.20
N GLU A 45 -1.32 3.90 -1.00
CA GLU A 45 -0.27 4.72 -0.42
C GLU A 45 0.07 4.22 0.99
N SER A 46 1.37 4.10 1.28
CA SER A 46 1.88 3.77 2.60
C SER A 46 2.26 5.06 3.32
N ILE A 47 1.58 5.36 4.41
CA ILE A 47 1.86 6.55 5.23
C ILE A 47 2.56 6.13 6.52
N ILE A 48 3.57 6.92 6.92
CA ILE A 48 4.23 6.78 8.22
C ILE A 48 3.68 7.84 9.16
N ARG A 49 3.25 7.42 10.35
CA ARG A 49 2.84 8.26 11.47
C ARG A 49 4.04 8.91 12.13
N GLU A 50 4.31 10.15 11.73
CA GLU A 50 5.40 10.96 12.28
C GLU A 50 5.14 11.43 13.71
N ASP A 51 3.88 11.48 14.13
CA ASP A 51 3.43 11.84 15.48
C ASP A 51 3.79 10.78 16.53
N ILE A 52 4.02 9.53 16.11
CA ILE A 52 4.52 8.47 17.00
C ILE A 52 6.06 8.50 17.02
N PRO A 53 6.70 8.56 18.20
CA PRO A 53 8.16 8.51 18.31
C PRO A 53 8.75 7.25 17.68
N VAL A 54 9.92 7.37 17.04
CA VAL A 54 10.65 6.24 16.43
C VAL A 54 10.97 5.14 17.46
N ALA A 55 11.18 5.51 18.72
CA ALA A 55 11.49 4.58 19.80
C ALA A 55 10.25 3.88 20.39
N ALA A 56 9.03 4.23 19.96
CA ALA A 56 7.83 3.57 20.42
C ALA A 56 7.79 2.12 19.93
N THR A 57 7.27 1.22 20.76
CA THR A 57 7.14 -0.22 20.43
C THR A 57 5.91 -0.54 19.59
N VAL A 58 5.19 0.48 19.12
CA VAL A 58 3.99 0.32 18.31
C VAL A 58 4.33 0.52 16.84
N ASP A 59 3.56 -0.14 15.99
CA ASP A 59 3.61 0.07 14.56
C ASP A 59 3.24 1.51 14.18
N ARG A 60 3.78 1.96 13.06
CA ARG A 60 3.74 3.38 12.67
C ARG A 60 3.28 3.58 11.24
N LYS A 61 2.86 2.54 10.54
CA LYS A 61 2.40 2.67 9.15
C LYS A 61 0.91 2.44 9.07
N TYR A 62 0.26 3.19 8.21
CA TYR A 62 -1.08 2.85 7.75
C TYR A 62 -1.13 2.89 6.23
N LEU A 63 -2.04 2.09 5.68
CA LEU A 63 -2.19 1.92 4.25
C LEU A 63 -3.48 2.58 3.78
N ILE A 64 -3.43 3.43 2.77
CA ILE A 64 -4.62 4.01 2.13
C ILE A 64 -4.82 3.32 0.80
N VAL A 65 -5.99 2.72 0.59
CA VAL A 65 -6.38 2.14 -0.70
C VAL A 65 -7.30 3.12 -1.42
N ASP A 66 -6.93 3.54 -2.63
CA ASP A 66 -7.60 4.61 -3.38
C ASP A 66 -8.48 4.05 -4.51
N PHE A 67 -9.74 4.44 -4.49
CA PHE A 67 -10.72 4.21 -5.56
C PHE A 67 -11.32 5.52 -6.06
N ARG A 68 -11.83 5.52 -7.29
CA ARG A 68 -12.57 6.67 -7.87
C ARG A 68 -13.89 6.22 -8.44
N PHE A 69 -14.97 6.87 -8.06
CA PHE A 69 -16.26 6.67 -8.69
C PHE A 69 -16.28 7.27 -10.10
N ALA A 70 -16.85 6.54 -11.05
CA ALA A 70 -16.89 6.98 -12.45
C ALA A 70 -17.84 8.17 -12.69
N ALA A 71 -18.92 8.26 -11.89
CA ALA A 71 -20.01 9.23 -12.07
C ALA A 71 -20.03 10.35 -11.01
N GLY A 72 -18.95 10.51 -10.24
CA GLY A 72 -18.90 11.39 -9.08
C GLY A 72 -19.34 10.69 -7.79
N GLU A 73 -19.41 11.46 -6.70
CA GLU A 73 -19.69 10.92 -5.37
C GLU A 73 -21.12 10.33 -5.29
N PRO A 74 -21.27 9.07 -4.87
CA PRO A 74 -22.56 8.42 -4.75
C PRO A 74 -23.30 8.89 -3.48
N PRO A 75 -24.60 8.56 -3.34
CA PRO A 75 -25.31 8.77 -2.08
C PRO A 75 -24.60 8.09 -0.90
N THR A 76 -24.73 8.67 0.30
CA THR A 76 -24.04 8.21 1.52
C THR A 76 -24.20 6.71 1.79
N GLU A 77 -25.40 6.15 1.60
CA GLU A 77 -25.64 4.71 1.82
C GLU A 77 -24.80 3.84 0.89
N GLN A 78 -24.68 4.24 -0.38
CA GLN A 78 -23.87 3.53 -1.37
C GLN A 78 -22.37 3.73 -1.13
N LEU A 79 -21.96 4.91 -0.63
CA LEU A 79 -20.60 5.15 -0.17
C LEU A 79 -20.24 4.20 0.97
N GLN A 80 -21.08 4.11 2.01
CA GLN A 80 -20.86 3.22 3.15
C GLN A 80 -20.83 1.74 2.73
N ALA A 81 -21.72 1.33 1.82
CA ALA A 81 -21.68 -0.02 1.27
C ALA A 81 -20.39 -0.29 0.48
N SER A 82 -19.86 0.71 -0.22
CA SER A 82 -18.60 0.61 -0.97
C SER A 82 -17.40 0.52 -0.03
N VAL A 83 -17.36 1.36 1.02
CA VAL A 83 -16.36 1.27 2.10
C VAL A 83 -16.38 -0.11 2.73
N HIS A 84 -17.55 -0.57 3.17
CA HIS A 84 -17.70 -1.87 3.79
C HIS A 84 -17.25 -3.01 2.86
N LYS A 85 -17.58 -2.93 1.57
CA LYS A 85 -17.16 -3.93 0.59
C LYS A 85 -15.64 -4.00 0.45
N VAL A 86 -14.96 -2.86 0.30
CA VAL A 86 -13.49 -2.81 0.20
C VAL A 86 -12.86 -3.35 1.47
N CYS A 87 -13.27 -2.85 2.63
CA CYS A 87 -12.73 -3.26 3.92
C CYS A 87 -12.95 -4.76 4.17
N MET A 88 -14.14 -5.29 3.89
CA MET A 88 -14.40 -6.72 4.06
C MET A 88 -13.63 -7.58 3.06
N THR A 89 -13.35 -7.11 1.84
CA THR A 89 -12.48 -7.83 0.91
C THR A 89 -11.05 -7.91 1.44
N LEU A 90 -10.50 -6.78 1.92
CA LEU A 90 -9.15 -6.72 2.51
C LEU A 90 -9.05 -7.61 3.76
N LEU A 91 -9.95 -7.42 4.72
CA LEU A 91 -9.88 -8.10 6.03
C LEU A 91 -10.16 -9.60 5.96
N LYS A 92 -10.81 -10.09 4.90
CA LYS A 92 -11.02 -11.52 4.67
C LYS A 92 -9.76 -12.22 4.16
N ASP A 93 -8.85 -11.51 3.51
CA ASP A 93 -7.57 -12.05 3.08
C ASP A 93 -6.59 -12.08 4.26
N ARG A 94 -6.58 -13.22 4.98
CA ARG A 94 -5.78 -13.37 6.20
C ARG A 94 -4.28 -13.35 5.96
N ASP A 95 -3.84 -13.81 4.80
CA ASP A 95 -2.42 -13.81 4.45
C ASP A 95 -1.96 -12.38 4.15
N LEU A 96 -2.74 -11.62 3.38
CA LEU A 96 -2.47 -10.20 3.16
C LEU A 96 -2.41 -9.42 4.47
N ILE A 97 -3.42 -9.56 5.34
CA ILE A 97 -3.46 -8.85 6.63
C ILE A 97 -2.26 -9.21 7.50
N ARG A 98 -1.91 -10.50 7.60
CA ARG A 98 -0.72 -10.93 8.33
C ARG A 98 0.55 -10.28 7.77
N ASN A 99 0.73 -10.31 6.46
CA ASN A 99 1.91 -9.72 5.81
C ASN A 99 2.00 -8.20 6.02
N LEU A 100 0.85 -7.50 6.00
CA LEU A 100 0.77 -6.08 6.31
C LEU A 100 1.19 -5.80 7.77
N SER A 101 0.65 -6.56 8.73
CA SER A 101 1.04 -6.44 10.14
C SER A 101 2.53 -6.75 10.34
N GLU A 102 3.06 -7.82 9.75
CA GLU A 102 4.50 -8.14 9.80
C GLU A 102 5.38 -7.07 9.15
N SER A 103 4.83 -6.27 8.23
CA SER A 103 5.50 -5.13 7.59
C SER A 103 5.37 -3.81 8.36
N GLY A 104 4.69 -3.83 9.52
CA GLY A 104 4.51 -2.70 10.43
C GLY A 104 3.33 -1.80 10.09
N TYR A 105 2.33 -2.31 9.34
CA TYR A 105 1.04 -1.64 9.14
C TYR A 105 0.05 -2.09 10.21
N ASP A 106 -0.49 -1.13 10.96
CA ASP A 106 -1.50 -1.41 11.99
C ASP A 106 -2.92 -0.97 11.62
N MET A 107 -3.05 -0.24 10.52
CA MET A 107 -4.32 0.25 10.03
C MET A 107 -4.36 0.25 8.50
N VAL A 108 -5.55 -0.04 7.96
CA VAL A 108 -5.86 0.12 6.54
C VAL A 108 -7.11 0.98 6.43
N SER A 109 -7.05 1.98 5.55
CA SER A 109 -8.13 2.91 5.28
C SER A 109 -8.43 2.91 3.78
N VAL A 110 -9.66 3.24 3.40
CA VAL A 110 -10.09 3.38 2.00
C VAL A 110 -10.44 4.83 1.70
N ALA A 111 -10.05 5.31 0.53
CA ALA A 111 -10.41 6.62 0.02
C ALA A 111 -11.18 6.47 -1.30
N PHE A 112 -12.24 7.27 -1.47
CA PHE A 112 -12.98 7.36 -2.74
C PHE A 112 -12.84 8.74 -3.42
N ASP A 113 -12.34 9.73 -2.67
CA ASP A 113 -12.01 11.08 -3.13
C ASP A 113 -10.64 11.51 -2.55
N ARG A 114 -10.22 12.76 -2.72
CA ARG A 114 -8.90 13.27 -2.24
C ARG A 114 -8.93 13.87 -0.84
N ARG A 115 -10.10 13.91 -0.22
CA ARG A 115 -10.43 14.67 1.00
C ARG A 115 -10.87 13.77 2.14
N SER A 116 -11.46 12.62 1.84
CA SER A 116 -12.02 11.68 2.79
C SER A 116 -11.27 10.35 2.79
N GLN A 117 -11.13 9.77 3.98
CA GLN A 117 -10.59 8.44 4.22
C GLN A 117 -11.48 7.76 5.26
N PHE A 118 -11.68 6.45 5.11
CA PHE A 118 -12.53 5.65 5.97
C PHE A 118 -11.74 4.47 6.50
N ASP A 119 -11.61 4.36 7.82
CA ASP A 119 -10.86 3.29 8.46
C ASP A 119 -11.64 1.98 8.40
N CYS A 120 -10.93 0.88 8.15
CA CYS A 120 -11.53 -0.45 8.05
C CYS A 120 -11.70 -1.16 9.40
N LEU A 121 -11.34 -0.53 10.53
CA LEU A 121 -11.37 -1.09 11.89
C LEU A 121 -12.35 -0.36 12.82
#